data_AF-A0A1I7UX16-F1
#
_entry.id   AF-A0A1I7UX16-F1
#
_cell.length_a   1.000
_cell.length_b   1.000
_cell.length_c   1.000
_cell.angle_alpha   90.00
_cell.angle_beta   90.00
_cell.angle_gamma   90.00
#
_symmetry.space_group_name_H-M   'P 1'
#
loop_
_entity.id
_entity.type
_entity.pdbx_description
1 polymer ?
#
loop_
_entity_poly.entity_id
_entity_poly.type
_entity_poly.pdbx_seq_one_letter_code
_entity_poly.pdbx_strand_id
1 'polypeptide(L)'
;MDVDDKTIMDYYQIFRDLTQNYFEREVIGKNQLLGGPGKYVEIDEKLMFKAKYHRGLNRDQIWVFGLIERGTNKVAMFPVQKRDRSTLLPIIEANVALGTIVVSWRAYLGISSFKRAMSIAL
;
A
#
# COMPACT_ATOMS: atom_id res chain seq x y z
N MET A 1 1.11 11.34 36.33
CA MET A 1 1.31 12.46 35.39
C MET A 1 0.10 12.45 34.48
N ASP A 2 -0.86 13.33 34.73
CA ASP A 2 -1.94 13.57 33.78
C ASP A 2 -1.40 14.46 32.66
N VAL A 3 -1.53 13.99 31.43
CA VAL A 3 -1.16 14.75 30.22
C VAL A 3 -2.44 15.37 29.70
N ASP A 4 -2.41 16.68 29.42
CA ASP A 4 -3.56 17.41 28.91
C ASP A 4 -3.96 16.92 27.50
N ASP A 5 -5.26 16.85 27.24
CA ASP A 5 -5.82 16.35 25.97
C ASP A 5 -5.30 17.14 24.77
N LYS A 6 -5.09 18.46 24.93
CA LYS A 6 -4.51 19.28 23.87
C LYS A 6 -3.10 18.84 23.53
N THR A 7 -2.30 18.53 24.54
CA THR A 7 -0.94 18.03 24.34
C THR A 7 -0.98 16.72 23.55
N ILE A 8 -1.86 15.80 23.91
CA ILE A 8 -2.04 14.53 23.17
C ILE A 8 -2.39 14.81 21.70
N MET A 9 -3.34 15.70 21.44
CA MET A 9 -3.75 16.08 20.09
C MET A 9 -2.61 16.72 19.28
N ASP A 10 -1.82 17.59 19.91
CA ASP A 10 -0.68 18.24 19.27
C ASP A 10 0.37 17.20 18.84
N TYR A 11 0.69 16.22 19.71
CA TYR A 11 1.61 15.13 19.36
C TYR A 11 1.05 14.25 18.23
N TYR A 12 -0.25 13.95 18.22
CA TYR A 12 -0.87 13.22 17.11
C TYR A 12 -0.76 13.99 15.80
N GLN A 13 -0.96 15.31 15.82
CA GLN A 13 -0.83 16.15 14.64
C GLN A 13 0.62 16.16 14.14
N ILE A 14 1.59 16.36 15.04
CA ILE A 14 3.02 16.32 14.70
C ILE A 14 3.39 14.98 14.06
N PHE A 15 2.93 13.85 14.61
CA PHE A 15 3.20 12.54 14.02
C PHE A 15 2.59 12.39 12.62
N ARG A 16 1.34 12.86 12.42
CA ARG A 16 0.70 12.86 11.11
C ARG A 16 1.48 13.68 10.10
N ASP A 17 1.90 14.88 10.47
CA ASP A 17 2.63 15.77 9.58
C ASP A 17 4.00 15.19 9.22
N LEU A 18 4.72 14.62 10.20
CA LEU A 18 6.00 13.96 9.94
C LEU A 18 5.86 12.77 8.99
N THR A 19 4.86 11.93 9.20
CA THR A 19 4.63 10.75 8.35
C THR A 19 4.17 11.14 6.95
N GLN A 20 3.31 12.15 6.82
CA GLN A 20 2.89 12.68 5.53
C GLN A 20 4.06 13.29 4.76
N ASN A 21 4.85 14.16 5.40
CA ASN A 21 6.02 14.79 4.78
C ASN A 21 7.06 13.76 4.33
N TYR A 22 7.29 12.72 5.14
CA TYR A 22 8.15 11.60 4.75
C TYR A 22 7.59 10.90 3.51
N PHE A 23 6.29 10.59 3.49
CA PHE A 23 5.65 9.89 2.38
C PHE A 23 5.71 10.71 1.08
N GLU A 24 5.39 12.00 1.15
CA GLU A 24 5.47 12.90 -0.01
C GLU A 24 6.90 12.97 -0.58
N ARG A 25 7.90 13.10 0.28
CA ARG A 25 9.30 13.22 -0.14
C ARG A 25 9.90 11.92 -0.66
N GLU A 26 9.66 10.82 0.03
CA GLU A 26 10.37 9.55 -0.20
C GLU A 26 9.61 8.62 -1.15
N VAL A 27 8.28 8.68 -1.16
CA VAL A 27 7.44 7.79 -1.95
C VAL A 27 6.95 8.48 -3.21
N ILE A 28 6.25 9.62 -3.07
CA ILE A 28 5.66 10.32 -4.22
C ILE A 28 6.75 11.03 -5.03
N GLY A 29 7.66 11.75 -4.38
CA GLY A 29 8.66 12.59 -5.03
C GLY A 29 9.78 11.84 -5.77
N LYS A 30 9.97 10.55 -5.51
CA LYS A 30 11.11 9.79 -6.08
C LYS A 30 10.78 8.98 -7.34
N ASN A 31 9.49 8.84 -7.71
CA ASN A 31 9.01 8.08 -8.88
C ASN A 31 9.83 6.81 -9.19
N GLN A 32 10.01 5.94 -8.18
CA GLN A 32 10.84 4.76 -8.30
C GLN A 32 10.00 3.51 -8.57
N LEU A 33 10.37 2.77 -9.61
CA LEU A 33 9.90 1.40 -9.80
C LEU A 33 10.36 0.50 -8.65
N LEU A 34 9.44 -0.32 -8.15
CA LEU A 34 9.69 -1.32 -7.12
C LEU A 34 10.25 -2.61 -7.74
N GLY A 35 11.14 -3.27 -7.00
CA GLY A 35 11.65 -4.58 -7.35
C GLY A 35 12.74 -4.55 -8.43
N GLY A 36 12.68 -5.54 -9.32
CA GLY A 36 13.66 -5.89 -10.33
C GLY A 36 14.05 -7.38 -10.26
N PRO A 37 14.89 -7.85 -11.18
CA PRO A 37 15.37 -9.23 -11.18
C PRO A 37 15.95 -9.65 -9.82
N GLY A 38 15.48 -10.79 -9.30
CA GLY A 38 15.94 -11.34 -8.01
C GLY A 38 15.36 -10.64 -6.77
N LYS A 39 14.46 -9.67 -6.94
CA LYS A 39 13.80 -8.96 -5.83
C LYS A 39 12.36 -9.38 -5.64
N TYR A 40 11.84 -9.12 -4.44
CA TYR A 40 10.50 -9.47 -4.04
C TYR A 40 9.67 -8.21 -3.74
N VAL A 41 8.46 -8.16 -4.28
CA VAL A 41 7.47 -7.13 -3.96
C VAL A 41 6.22 -7.81 -3.41
N GLU A 42 5.83 -7.44 -2.20
CA GLU A 42 4.56 -7.88 -1.62
C GLU A 42 3.45 -6.92 -2.04
N ILE A 43 2.28 -7.47 -2.36
CA ILE A 43 1.08 -6.70 -2.66
C ILE A 43 -0.04 -7.04 -1.66
N ASP A 44 -0.78 -6.03 -1.22
CA ASP A 44 -1.92 -6.22 -0.30
C ASP A 44 -3.01 -5.15 -0.48
N GLU A 45 -4.21 -5.46 0.00
CA GLU A 45 -5.39 -4.59 -0.04
C GLU A 45 -5.96 -4.37 1.36
N LYS A 46 -6.21 -3.11 1.73
CA LYS A 46 -6.84 -2.80 3.01
C LYS A 46 -7.99 -1.81 2.86
N LEU A 47 -9.14 -2.20 3.40
CA LEU A 47 -10.28 -1.30 3.55
C LEU A 47 -10.01 -0.33 4.69
N MET A 48 -9.81 0.93 4.34
CA MET A 48 -9.67 2.02 5.28
C MET A 48 -11.03 2.58 5.65
N PHE A 49 -11.07 3.19 6.83
CA PHE A 49 -12.22 3.98 7.29
C PHE A 49 -13.51 3.17 7.51
N LYS A 50 -13.39 1.84 7.68
CA LYS A 50 -14.49 1.01 8.15
C LYS A 50 -14.77 1.30 9.63
N ALA A 51 -15.98 1.75 9.94
CA ALA A 51 -16.44 1.95 11.31
C ALA A 51 -16.39 0.63 12.09
N LYS A 52 -15.74 0.62 13.26
CA LYS A 52 -15.80 -0.53 14.17
C LYS A 52 -17.23 -0.64 14.71
N TYR A 53 -17.85 -1.82 14.58
CA TYR A 53 -19.25 -2.07 14.96
C TYR A 53 -20.28 -1.14 14.29
N HIS A 54 -19.96 -0.56 13.12
CA HIS A 54 -20.80 0.42 12.43
C HIS A 54 -21.12 1.68 13.27
N ARG A 55 -20.23 2.07 14.19
CA ARG A 55 -20.41 3.24 15.06
C ARG A 55 -19.24 4.22 14.98
N GLY A 56 -19.55 5.51 15.12
CA GLY A 56 -18.59 6.57 15.43
C GLY A 56 -17.67 7.04 14.30
N LEU A 57 -17.80 6.52 13.07
CA LEU A 57 -16.99 6.95 11.94
C LEU A 57 -17.88 7.38 10.77
N ASN A 58 -17.93 8.69 10.51
CA ASN A 58 -18.72 9.30 9.44
C ASN A 58 -17.80 9.76 8.30
N ARG A 59 -17.23 8.81 7.56
CA ARG A 59 -16.45 9.07 6.34
C ARG A 59 -16.53 7.87 5.42
N ASP A 60 -16.37 8.12 4.13
CA ASP A 60 -16.45 7.08 3.11
C ASP A 60 -15.34 6.06 3.28
N GLN A 61 -15.69 4.79 3.06
CA GLN A 61 -14.74 3.69 3.07
C GLN A 61 -13.95 3.70 1.76
N ILE A 62 -12.64 3.56 1.87
CA ILE A 62 -11.73 3.57 0.72
C ILE A 62 -10.87 2.32 0.77
N TRP A 63 -10.74 1.63 -0.36
CA TRP A 63 -9.75 0.58 -0.49
C TRP A 63 -8.39 1.21 -0.80
N VAL A 64 -7.36 0.77 -0.09
CA VAL A 64 -5.98 1.13 -0.39
C VAL A 64 -5.27 -0.13 -0.86
N PHE A 65 -4.70 -0.07 -2.05
CA PHE A 65 -3.83 -1.10 -2.60
C PHE A 65 -2.37 -0.71 -2.36
N GLY A 66 -1.63 -1.55 -1.65
CA GLY A 66 -0.25 -1.30 -1.24
C GLY A 66 0.73 -2.27 -1.90
N LEU A 67 1.92 -1.77 -2.21
CA LEU A 67 3.05 -2.54 -2.70
C LEU A 67 4.29 -2.21 -1.86
N ILE A 68 5.04 -3.22 -1.42
CA ILE A 68 6.26 -3.03 -0.63
C ILE A 68 7.40 -3.93 -1.14
N GLU A 69 8.56 -3.35 -1.41
CA GLU A 69 9.76 -4.10 -1.82
C GLU A 69 10.47 -4.64 -0.57
N ARG A 70 10.56 -5.97 -0.44
CA ARG A 70 11.18 -6.62 0.71
C ARG A 70 12.65 -6.22 0.86
N GLY A 71 13.08 -6.05 2.11
CA GLY A 71 14.47 -5.67 2.43
C GLY A 71 14.80 -4.22 2.11
N THR A 72 13.80 -3.41 1.78
CA THR A 72 13.94 -1.96 1.56
C THR A 72 12.84 -1.20 2.28
N ASN A 73 12.93 0.13 2.27
CA ASN A 73 11.86 1.03 2.73
C ASN A 73 11.00 1.55 1.57
N LYS A 74 11.10 0.97 0.37
CA LYS A 74 10.33 1.41 -0.79
C LYS A 74 8.92 0.83 -0.73
N VAL A 75 7.95 1.73 -0.83
CA VAL A 75 6.53 1.42 -0.77
C VAL A 75 5.79 2.25 -1.80
N ALA A 76 4.68 1.75 -2.33
CA ALA A 76 3.72 2.53 -3.09
C ALA A 76 2.31 2.20 -2.59
N MET A 77 1.43 3.21 -2.51
CA MET A 77 0.06 3.04 -2.05
C MET A 77 -0.90 3.80 -2.96
N PHE A 78 -2.00 3.14 -3.33
CA PHE A 78 -2.97 3.66 -4.28
C PHE A 78 -4.37 3.54 -3.69
N PRO A 79 -5.11 4.66 -3.52
CA PRO A 79 -6.53 4.57 -3.25
C PRO A 79 -7.24 4.03 -4.49
N VAL A 80 -8.05 3.00 -4.32
CA VAL A 80 -8.80 2.36 -5.41
C VAL A 80 -10.28 2.28 -5.02
N GLN A 81 -11.17 2.48 -5.99
CA GLN A 81 -12.61 2.32 -5.76
C GLN A 81 -13.01 0.84 -5.78
N LYS A 82 -12.37 0.04 -6.64
CA LYS A 82 -12.61 -1.38 -6.81
C LYS A 82 -11.30 -2.14 -6.69
N ARG A 83 -11.35 -3.29 -6.03
CA ARG A 83 -10.22 -4.22 -5.87
C ARG A 83 -10.23 -5.34 -6.91
N ASP A 84 -10.77 -5.04 -8.08
CA ASP A 84 -10.84 -6.01 -9.16
C ASP A 84 -9.53 -6.06 -9.94
N ARG A 85 -9.34 -7.17 -10.63
CA ARG A 85 -8.14 -7.42 -11.43
C ARG A 85 -7.88 -6.33 -12.48
N SER A 86 -8.92 -5.82 -13.13
CA SER A 86 -8.83 -4.74 -14.12
C SER A 86 -8.29 -3.44 -13.54
N THR A 87 -8.49 -3.20 -12.24
CA THR A 87 -7.98 -2.02 -11.54
C THR A 87 -6.55 -2.24 -11.05
N LEU A 88 -6.24 -3.42 -10.50
CA LEU A 88 -4.98 -3.66 -9.81
C LEU A 88 -3.82 -4.00 -10.75
N LEU A 89 -4.07 -4.73 -11.85
CA LEU A 89 -2.99 -5.11 -12.77
C LEU A 89 -2.28 -3.91 -13.40
N PRO A 90 -2.98 -2.90 -13.95
CA PRO A 90 -2.30 -1.73 -14.51
C PRO A 90 -1.45 -0.99 -13.49
N ILE A 91 -1.88 -0.94 -12.22
CA ILE A 91 -1.10 -0.33 -11.14
C ILE A 91 0.20 -1.11 -10.93
N ILE A 92 0.13 -2.44 -10.90
CA ILE A 92 1.33 -3.27 -10.72
C ILE A 92 2.28 -3.13 -11.90
N GLU A 93 1.77 -3.19 -13.14
CA GLU A 93 2.58 -3.06 -14.36
C GLU A 93 3.28 -1.70 -14.45
N ALA A 94 2.65 -0.63 -13.96
CA ALA A 94 3.24 0.71 -13.96
C ALA A 94 4.29 0.91 -12.84
N ASN A 95 4.22 0.15 -11.74
CA ASN A 95 4.99 0.44 -10.52
C ASN A 95 5.96 -0.68 -10.12
N VAL A 96 5.91 -1.85 -10.76
CA VAL A 96 6.80 -2.98 -10.47
C VAL A 96 7.66 -3.29 -11.69
N ALA A 97 8.98 -3.33 -11.49
CA ALA A 97 9.93 -3.63 -12.54
C ALA A 97 9.77 -5.07 -13.06
N LEU A 98 10.06 -5.27 -14.34
CA LEU A 98 10.07 -6.60 -14.96
C LEU A 98 11.07 -7.53 -14.26
N GLY A 99 10.73 -8.82 -14.20
CA GLY A 99 11.54 -9.83 -13.51
C GLY A 99 11.44 -9.82 -11.99
N THR A 100 10.61 -8.95 -11.41
CA THR A 100 10.29 -8.98 -9.97
C THR A 100 9.50 -10.23 -9.61
N ILE A 101 9.75 -10.73 -8.40
CA ILE A 101 8.96 -11.76 -7.76
C ILE A 101 7.83 -11.12 -6.95
N VAL A 102 6.60 -11.23 -7.44
CA VAL A 102 5.44 -10.68 -6.70
C VAL A 102 4.85 -11.71 -5.77
N VAL A 103 4.75 -11.34 -4.50
CA VAL A 103 4.19 -12.15 -3.42
C VAL A 103 2.83 -11.56 -3.03
N SER A 104 1.82 -12.42 -2.91
CA SER A 104 0.47 -12.01 -2.53
C SER A 104 -0.17 -13.06 -1.62
N TRP A 105 -1.24 -12.69 -0.91
CA TRP A 105 -2.00 -13.66 -0.14
C TRP A 105 -2.63 -14.73 -1.03
N ARG A 106 -2.80 -15.94 -0.48
CA ARG A 106 -3.27 -17.16 -1.17
C ARG A 106 -4.60 -17.00 -1.93
N ALA A 107 -5.43 -16.02 -1.56
CA ALA A 107 -6.70 -15.72 -2.22
C ALA A 107 -6.55 -15.16 -3.65
N TYR A 108 -5.39 -14.59 -4.01
CA TYR A 108 -5.13 -14.03 -5.33
C TYR A 108 -4.60 -15.07 -6.35
N LEU A 109 -4.40 -16.33 -5.93
CA LEU A 109 -3.91 -17.42 -6.79
C LEU A 109 -4.81 -17.73 -8.00
N GLY A 110 -6.08 -17.28 -8.00
CA GLY A 110 -6.98 -17.36 -9.16
C GLY A 110 -6.67 -16.37 -10.30
N ILE A 111 -5.74 -15.44 -10.09
CA ILE A 111 -5.31 -14.44 -11.08
C ILE A 111 -4.19 -15.07 -11.94
N SER A 112 -4.56 -16.03 -12.78
CA SER A 112 -3.67 -16.87 -13.58
C SER A 112 -2.76 -16.16 -14.59
N SER A 113 -2.87 -14.84 -14.77
CA SER A 113 -2.15 -14.11 -15.84
C SER A 113 -1.00 -13.21 -15.35
N PHE A 114 -0.58 -13.34 -14.09
CA PHE A 114 0.73 -12.84 -13.66
C PHE A 114 1.90 -13.60 -14.28
N LYS A 115 1.66 -14.82 -14.79
CA LYS A 115 2.68 -15.71 -15.35
C LYS A 115 3.41 -15.20 -16.59
N ARG A 116 2.97 -14.09 -17.19
CA ARG A 116 3.47 -13.66 -18.52
C ARG A 116 4.63 -12.65 -18.47
N ALA A 117 4.92 -12.06 -17.30
CA ALA A 117 6.02 -11.09 -17.15
C ALA A 117 6.78 -11.14 -15.81
N MET A 118 6.24 -11.83 -14.79
CA MET A 118 6.76 -11.80 -13.41
C MET A 118 6.68 -13.21 -12.81
N SER A 119 7.78 -13.67 -12.23
CA SER A 119 7.85 -14.99 -11.59
C SER A 119 7.16 -14.89 -10.23
N ILE A 120 5.99 -15.51 -10.04
CA ILE A 120 5.36 -15.57 -8.71
C ILE A 120 6.07 -16.67 -7.92
N ALA A 121 6.75 -16.30 -6.83
CA ALA A 121 7.19 -17.27 -5.83
C ALA A 121 6.08 -17.44 -4.79
N LEU A 122 5.78 -18.70 -4.50
CA LEU A 122 4.79 -19.17 -3.53
C LEU A 122 5.24 -18.94 -2.08
#